data_AF-A0A829GPW4-F1
#
_entry.id   AF-A0A829GPW4-F1
#
_cell.length_a   1.000
_cell.length_b   1.000
_cell.length_c   1.000
_cell.angle_alpha   90.00
_cell.angle_beta   90.00
_cell.angle_gamma   90.00
#
_symmetry.space_group_name_H-M   'P 1'
#
loop_
_entity.id
_entity.type
_entity.pdbx_description
1 polymer ?
#
loop_
_entity_poly.entity_id
_entity_poly.type
_entity_poly.pdbx_seq_one_letter_code
_entity_poly.pdbx_strand_id
1 'polypeptide(L)'
;YQTRDVVDTMYKDTQIAVPALRVDGGAAKNDYLMQFQADILGKPLERAANLETTAMGAAFLAGLAVGFWQDTDELKKIFKIGKRFEPQMSEARRGNLYAGWQQAVAATQLFKHRPLPKA
;
A
#
# COMPACT_ATOMS: atom_id res chain seq x y z
N TYR A 1 -0.97 -7.05 6.32
CA TYR A 1 -1.75 -8.18 5.81
C TYR A 1 -2.88 -7.75 4.90
N GLN A 2 -3.84 -6.93 5.35
CA GLN A 2 -4.95 -6.44 4.50
C GLN A 2 -4.51 -5.85 3.16
N THR A 3 -3.40 -5.12 3.11
CA THR A 3 -2.83 -4.62 1.85
C THR A 3 -2.55 -5.75 0.84
N ARG A 4 -2.13 -6.93 1.30
CA ARG A 4 -1.97 -8.12 0.44
C ARG A 4 -3.30 -8.63 -0.07
N ASP A 5 -4.34 -8.70 0.76
CA ASP A 5 -5.68 -9.08 0.30
C ASP A 5 -6.15 -8.18 -0.86
N VAL A 6 -5.93 -6.87 -0.73
CA VAL A 6 -6.29 -5.88 -1.76
C VAL A 6 -5.44 -6.06 -3.03
N VAL A 7 -4.11 -6.15 -2.90
CA VAL A 7 -3.21 -6.29 -4.06
C VAL A 7 -3.46 -7.60 -4.82
N ASP A 8 -3.67 -8.71 -4.11
CA ASP A 8 -4.00 -10.00 -4.71
C ASP A 8 -5.35 -9.94 -5.44
N THR A 9 -6.32 -9.20 -4.89
CA THR A 9 -7.63 -8.97 -5.54
C THR A 9 -7.48 -8.11 -6.79
N MET A 10 -6.74 -7.00 -6.73
CA MET A 10 -6.47 -6.17 -7.90
C MET A 10 -5.83 -6.96 -9.05
N TYR A 11 -4.88 -7.85 -8.74
CA TYR A 11 -4.29 -8.72 -9.76
C TYR A 11 -5.31 -9.68 -10.37
N LYS A 12 -6.17 -10.31 -9.56
CA LYS A 12 -7.22 -11.21 -10.07
C LYS A 12 -8.20 -10.48 -11.00
N ASP A 13 -8.57 -9.25 -10.66
CA ASP A 13 -9.55 -8.48 -11.42
C ASP A 13 -8.98 -7.86 -12.70
N THR A 14 -7.70 -7.48 -12.69
CA THR A 14 -7.08 -6.74 -13.81
C THR A 14 -6.13 -7.58 -14.66
N GLN A 15 -5.60 -8.69 -14.12
CA GLN A 15 -4.48 -9.46 -14.67
C GLN A 15 -3.19 -8.65 -14.87
N ILE A 16 -3.09 -7.46 -14.27
CA ILE A 16 -1.91 -6.59 -14.36
C ILE A 16 -0.99 -6.87 -13.18
N ALA A 17 0.21 -7.39 -13.47
CA ALA A 17 1.21 -7.62 -12.44
C ALA A 17 1.72 -6.30 -11.86
N VAL A 18 1.75 -6.18 -10.52
CA VAL A 18 2.38 -5.07 -9.82
C VAL A 18 3.87 -5.39 -9.64
N PRO A 19 4.80 -4.67 -10.31
CA PRO A 19 6.24 -4.93 -10.20
C PRO A 19 6.86 -4.36 -8.92
N ALA A 20 6.29 -3.27 -8.41
CA ALA A 20 6.65 -2.65 -7.14
C ALA A 20 5.45 -1.86 -6.62
N LEU A 21 5.30 -1.77 -5.30
CA LEU A 21 4.27 -0.97 -4.66
C LEU A 21 4.86 0.36 -4.17
N ARG A 22 4.39 1.48 -4.70
CA ARG A 22 4.73 2.81 -4.19
C ARG A 22 3.91 3.12 -2.94
N VAL A 23 4.58 3.64 -1.91
CA VAL A 23 3.97 3.89 -0.60
C VAL A 23 4.36 5.26 -0.05
N ASP A 24 3.43 5.87 0.68
CA ASP A 24 3.55 7.17 1.31
C ASP A 24 2.72 7.24 2.60
N GLY A 25 2.60 8.44 3.19
CA GLY A 25 1.87 8.67 4.43
C GLY A 25 2.66 8.37 5.70
N GLY A 26 2.12 8.81 6.85
CA GLY A 26 2.84 8.77 8.13
C GLY A 26 3.29 7.38 8.58
N ALA A 27 2.47 6.35 8.34
CA ALA A 27 2.81 4.96 8.68
C ALA A 27 4.02 4.43 7.87
N ALA A 28 4.24 4.96 6.66
CA ALA A 28 5.37 4.56 5.83
C ALA A 28 6.72 4.97 6.43
N LYS A 29 6.76 5.89 7.41
CA LYS A 29 8.00 6.23 8.15
C LYS A 29 8.58 5.04 8.92
N ASN A 30 7.77 4.03 9.24
CA ASN A 30 8.22 2.85 9.97
C ASN A 30 8.89 1.83 9.05
N ASP A 31 10.22 1.77 9.09
CA ASP A 31 11.03 0.85 8.28
C ASP A 31 10.70 -0.64 8.52
N TYR A 32 10.37 -1.02 9.76
CA TYR A 32 9.97 -2.40 10.06
C TYR A 32 8.66 -2.76 9.36
N LEU A 33 7.67 -1.86 9.42
CA LEU A 33 6.39 -2.07 8.73
C LEU A 33 6.58 -2.14 7.22
N MET A 34 7.44 -1.30 6.64
CA MET A 34 7.74 -1.32 5.20
C MET A 34 8.44 -2.62 4.79
N GLN A 35 9.43 -3.08 5.56
CA GLN A 35 10.09 -4.36 5.29
C GLN A 35 9.10 -5.53 5.38
N PHE A 36 8.29 -5.58 6.44
CA PHE A 36 7.26 -6.61 6.60
C PHE A 36 6.23 -6.57 5.46
N GLN A 37 5.87 -5.38 4.98
CA GLN A 37 4.92 -5.24 3.88
C GLN A 37 5.51 -5.73 2.55
N ALA A 38 6.80 -5.48 2.28
CA ALA A 38 7.51 -6.06 1.14
C ALA A 38 7.61 -7.59 1.23
N ASP A 39 7.96 -8.07 2.41
CA ASP A 39 8.08 -9.49 2.72
C ASP A 39 6.76 -10.24 2.51
N ILE A 40 5.67 -9.74 3.10
CA ILE A 40 4.38 -10.44 3.05
C ILE A 40 3.78 -10.42 1.65
N LEU A 41 3.97 -9.33 0.89
CA LEU A 41 3.56 -9.24 -0.52
C LEU A 41 4.44 -10.06 -1.45
N GLY A 42 5.70 -10.33 -1.06
CA GLY A 42 6.70 -10.90 -1.96
C GLY A 42 7.03 -9.97 -3.13
N LYS A 43 6.89 -8.65 -2.93
CA LYS A 43 7.10 -7.61 -3.96
C LYS A 43 7.88 -6.43 -3.38
N PRO A 44 8.72 -5.75 -4.18
CA PRO A 44 9.41 -4.55 -3.75
C PRO A 44 8.45 -3.43 -3.33
N LEU A 45 8.83 -2.67 -2.30
CA LEU A 45 8.18 -1.41 -1.92
C LEU A 45 9.08 -0.22 -2.23
N GLU A 46 8.48 0.85 -2.74
CA GLU A 46 9.15 2.13 -3.00
C GLU A 46 8.50 3.21 -2.14
N ARG A 47 9.18 3.58 -1.05
CA ARG A 47 8.74 4.69 -0.20
C ARG A 47 9.14 6.02 -0.82
N ALA A 48 8.18 6.93 -0.94
CA ALA A 48 8.43 8.29 -1.41
C ALA A 48 9.45 9.03 -0.51
N ALA A 49 10.29 9.88 -1.11
CA ALA A 49 11.26 10.70 -0.36
C ALA A 49 10.56 11.73 0.55
N ASN A 50 9.45 12.29 0.06
CA ASN A 50 8.51 13.09 0.85
C ASN A 50 7.26 12.23 1.10
N LEU A 51 6.88 12.05 2.37
CA LEU A 51 5.72 11.24 2.77
C LEU A 51 4.39 11.97 2.59
N GLU A 52 4.41 13.30 2.47
CA GLU A 52 3.22 14.14 2.29
C GLU A 52 2.84 14.26 0.80
N THR A 53 2.74 13.12 0.11
CA THR A 53 2.39 13.06 -1.33
C THR A 53 0.96 13.54 -1.59
N THR A 54 0.06 13.41 -0.62
CA THR A 54 -1.32 13.93 -0.70
C THR A 54 -1.35 15.43 -0.92
N ALA A 55 -0.61 16.19 -0.09
CA ALA A 55 -0.52 17.64 -0.23
C ALA A 55 0.16 18.03 -1.55
N MET A 56 1.19 17.28 -1.94
CA MET A 56 1.89 17.48 -3.21
C MET A 56 0.95 17.28 -4.41
N GLY A 57 0.08 16.27 -4.39
CA GLY A 57 -0.91 16.02 -5.44
C GLY A 57 -1.91 17.18 -5.59
N ALA A 58 -2.42 17.72 -4.49
CA ALA A 58 -3.30 18.89 -4.51
C ALA A 58 -2.58 20.13 -5.08
N ALA A 59 -1.34 20.36 -4.65
CA ALA A 59 -0.52 21.45 -5.18
C ALA A 59 -0.28 21.29 -6.68
N PHE A 60 0.05 20.09 -7.16
CA PHE A 60 0.26 19.81 -8.59
C PHE A 60 -0.97 20.10 -9.44
N LEU A 61 -2.16 19.65 -9.00
CA LEU A 61 -3.40 19.92 -9.73
C LEU A 61 -3.70 21.42 -9.82
N ALA A 62 -3.60 22.14 -8.70
CA ALA A 62 -3.80 23.59 -8.67
C ALA A 62 -2.75 24.34 -9.51
N GLY A 63 -1.49 23.94 -9.39
CA GLY A 63 -0.36 24.55 -10.08
C GLY A 63 -0.43 24.38 -11.60
N LEU A 64 -0.85 23.21 -12.08
CA LEU A 64 -1.09 22.99 -13.52
C LEU A 64 -2.25 23.87 -14.02
N ALA A 65 -3.33 23.99 -13.26
CA ALA A 65 -4.50 24.77 -13.66
C ALA A 65 -4.22 26.28 -13.83
N VAL A 66 -3.24 26.82 -13.08
CA VAL A 66 -2.86 28.24 -13.14
C VAL A 66 -1.55 28.49 -13.90
N GLY A 67 -0.96 27.47 -14.53
CA GLY A 67 0.29 27.57 -15.27
C GLY A 67 1.54 27.79 -14.41
N PHE A 68 1.48 27.44 -13.12
CA PHE A 68 2.67 27.42 -12.25
C PHE A 68 3.66 26.33 -12.69
N TRP A 69 3.13 25.17 -13.11
CA TRP A 69 3.85 24.17 -13.89
C TRP A 69 3.22 24.05 -15.27
N GLN A 70 4.04 23.81 -16.28
CA GLN A 70 3.61 23.80 -17.69
C GLN A 70 2.85 22.53 -18.06
N ASP A 71 3.35 21.37 -17.60
CA ASP A 71 2.81 20.07 -17.97
C ASP A 71 3.17 18.97 -16.96
N THR A 72 2.67 17.76 -17.20
CA THR A 72 2.97 16.60 -16.35
C THR A 72 4.42 16.12 -16.47
N ASP A 73 5.16 16.48 -17.52
CA ASP A 73 6.57 16.09 -17.68
C ASP A 73 7.47 16.90 -16.75
N GLU A 74 7.11 18.15 -16.48
CA GLU A 74 7.73 18.94 -15.42
C GLU A 74 7.51 18.30 -14.04
N LEU A 75 6.29 17.84 -13.75
CA LEU A 75 5.96 17.19 -12.47
C LEU A 75 6.71 15.87 -12.25
N LYS A 76 6.93 15.09 -13.32
CA LYS A 76 7.69 13.82 -13.24
C LYS A 76 9.12 14.02 -12.70
N LYS A 77 9.71 15.21 -12.89
CA LYS A 77 11.06 15.54 -12.38
C LYS A 77 11.07 15.84 -10.88
N ILE A 78 9.90 16.11 -10.29
CA ILE A 78 9.75 16.47 -8.87
C ILE A 78 9.67 15.22 -8.00
N PHE A 79 8.95 14.18 -8.46
CA PHE A 79 8.80 12.95 -7.69
C PHE A 79 10.13 12.20 -7.56
N LYS A 80 10.50 11.83 -6.33
CA LYS A 80 11.71 11.06 -6.03
C LYS A 80 11.40 9.89 -5.12
N ILE A 81 11.92 8.71 -5.48
CA ILE A 81 11.92 7.55 -4.60
C ILE A 81 12.94 7.81 -3.48
N GLY A 82 12.53 7.64 -2.23
CA GLY A 82 13.38 7.85 -1.06
C GLY A 82 14.11 6.58 -0.64
N LYS A 83 13.36 5.50 -0.40
CA LYS A 83 13.92 4.21 0.01
C LYS A 83 13.16 3.06 -0.65
N ARG A 84 13.91 2.04 -1.07
CA ARG A 84 13.36 0.81 -1.62
C ARG A 84 13.57 -0.35 -0.64
N PHE A 85 12.55 -1.18 -0.48
CA PHE A 85 12.55 -2.36 0.39
C PHE A 85 12.35 -3.59 -0.48
N GLU A 86 13.32 -4.50 -0.47
CA GLU A 86 13.23 -5.77 -1.20
C GLU A 86 12.69 -6.87 -0.28
N PRO A 87 11.91 -7.84 -0.79
CA PRO A 87 11.46 -8.99 -0.01
C PRO A 87 12.65 -9.84 0.45
N GLN A 88 12.72 -10.11 1.76
CA GLN A 88 13.74 -10.92 2.41
C GLN A 88 13.15 -12.19 3.06
N MET A 89 11.82 -12.24 3.22
CA MET A 89 11.12 -13.39 3.78
C MET A 89 10.91 -14.51 2.76
N SER A 90 11.26 -15.75 3.15
CA SER A 90 11.05 -16.94 2.33
C SER A 90 9.57 -17.16 1.99
N GLU A 91 9.32 -17.79 0.85
CA GLU A 91 7.98 -18.08 0.37
C GLU A 91 7.17 -18.94 1.34
N ALA A 92 7.77 -20.00 1.87
CA ALA A 92 7.13 -20.86 2.86
C ALA A 92 6.69 -20.09 4.10
N ARG A 93 7.55 -19.17 4.61
CA ARG A 93 7.23 -18.38 5.80
C ARG A 93 6.12 -17.37 5.54
N ARG A 94 6.19 -16.59 4.46
CA ARG A 94 5.13 -15.61 4.12
C ARG A 94 3.81 -16.30 3.76
N GLY A 95 3.86 -17.50 3.17
CA GLY A 95 2.70 -18.33 2.90
C GLY A 95 1.99 -18.76 4.19
N ASN A 96 2.74 -19.31 5.15
CA ASN A 96 2.19 -19.71 6.44
C ASN A 96 1.58 -18.54 7.24
N LEU A 97 2.30 -17.41 7.30
CA LEU A 97 1.83 -16.20 7.99
C LEU A 97 0.52 -15.67 7.37
N TYR A 98 0.43 -15.66 6.04
CA TYR A 98 -0.76 -15.21 5.34
C TYR A 98 -1.94 -16.17 5.50
N ALA A 99 -1.70 -17.48 5.47
CA ALA A 99 -2.74 -18.47 5.76
C ALA A 99 -3.34 -18.28 7.16
N GLY A 100 -2.50 -18.01 8.17
CA GLY A 100 -2.96 -17.68 9.52
C GLY A 100 -3.80 -16.40 9.57
N TRP A 101 -3.39 -15.36 8.84
CA TRP A 101 -4.18 -14.13 8.68
C TRP A 101 -5.56 -14.40 8.07
N GLN A 102 -5.64 -15.18 6.99
CA GLN A 102 -6.91 -15.51 6.33
C GLN A 102 -7.87 -16.25 7.27
N GLN A 103 -7.35 -17.20 8.06
CA GLN A 103 -8.15 -17.89 9.09
C GLN A 103 -8.63 -16.94 10.19
N ALA A 104 -7.77 -16.02 10.65
CA ALA A 104 -8.13 -15.03 11.67
C ALA A 104 -9.24 -14.08 11.18
N VAL A 105 -9.19 -13.63 9.92
CA VAL A 105 -10.25 -12.81 9.32
C VAL A 105 -11.55 -13.60 9.20
N ALA A 106 -11.49 -14.85 8.71
CA ALA A 106 -12.66 -15.71 8.59
C ALA A 106 -13.34 -15.93 9.94
N ALA A 107 -12.57 -16.23 10.99
CA ALA A 107 -13.09 -16.38 12.35
C ALA A 107 -13.72 -15.07 12.87
N THR A 108 -13.06 -13.93 12.64
CA THR A 108 -13.58 -12.60 13.03
C THR A 108 -14.93 -12.31 12.35
N GLN A 109 -15.12 -12.75 11.10
CA GLN A 109 -16.37 -12.56 10.37
C GLN A 109 -17.54 -13.40 10.92
N LEU A 110 -17.28 -14.47 11.68
CA LEU A 110 -18.34 -15.30 12.27
C LEU A 110 -19.02 -14.63 13.48
N PHE A 111 -18.32 -13.78 14.21
CA PHE A 111 -18.90 -13.11 15.37
C PHE A 111 -19.81 -11.95 14.92
N LYS A 112 -21.13 -12.19 14.95
CA LYS A 112 -22.17 -11.22 14.59
C LYS A 112 -23.22 -11.11 15.69
N HIS A 113 -22.79 -10.73 16.89
CA HIS A 113 -23.72 -10.48 18.00
C HIS A 113 -24.82 -9.49 17.56
N ARG A 114 -26.08 -9.90 17.74
CA ARG A 114 -27.24 -9.05 17.53
C ARG A 114 -27.79 -8.69 18.91
N PRO A 115 -27.67 -7.44 19.36
CA PRO A 115 -28.27 -7.03 20.63
C PRO A 115 -29.79 -7.15 20.56
N LEU A 116 -30.43 -7.37 21.70
CA LEU A 116 -31.89 -7.40 21.80
C LEU A 116 -32.49 -6.05 21.36
N PRO A 117 -33.71 -6.03 20.78
CA PRO A 117 -34.41 -4.79 20.50
C PRO A 117 -34.56 -3.99 21.81
N LYS A 118 -34.32 -2.67 21.75
CA LYS A 118 -34.68 -1.80 22.87
C LYS A 118 -36.21 -1.81 23.02
N ALA A 119 -36.67 -1.98 24.26
CA ALA A 119 -38.09 -1.90 24.63
C ALA A 119 -38.66 -0.50 24.36
#